data_AF-A0A523RPD4-F1
#
_entry.id   AF-A0A523RPD4-F1
#
_cell.length_a   1.000
_cell.length_b   1.000
_cell.length_c   1.000
_cell.angle_alpha   90.00
_cell.angle_beta   90.00
_cell.angle_gamma   90.00
#
_symmetry.space_group_name_H-M   'P 1'
#
loop_
_entity.id
_entity.type
_entity.pdbx_description
1 polymer ?
#
loop_
_entity_poly.entity_id
_entity_poly.type
_entity_poly.pdbx_seq_one_letter_code
_entity_poly.pdbx_strand_id
1 'polypeptide(L)' 'MISRSFTYKQVIAVRTDLEMSKGKIAVQVAHGSVSATEQTRVHQQDVWKAWLREGQKQVAVK' A
#
# COMPACT_ATOMS: atom_id res chain seq x y z
N MET A 1 22.38 14.30 -1.36
CA MET A 1 21.28 13.32 -1.53
C MET A 1 19.97 14.09 -1.52
N ILE A 2 19.24 14.12 -2.65
CA ILE A 2 17.91 14.74 -2.69
C ILE A 2 16.96 13.78 -1.94
N SER A 3 16.45 14.23 -0.80
CA SER A 3 15.35 13.55 -0.10
C SER A 3 14.11 13.59 -1.01
N ARG A 4 13.68 12.45 -1.54
CA ARG A 4 12.36 12.34 -2.16
C ARG A 4 11.31 12.37 -1.05
N SER A 5 10.63 13.50 -0.92
CA SER A 5 9.43 13.61 -0.09
C SER A 5 8.26 12.95 -0.81
N PHE A 6 7.48 12.15 -0.09
CA PHE A 6 6.25 11.54 -0.60
C PHE A 6 5.08 12.17 0.16
N THR A 7 4.13 12.72 -0.58
CA THR A 7 2.89 13.27 -0.01
C THR A 7 1.91 12.14 0.29
N TYR A 8 1.89 11.12 -0.58
CA TYR A 8 0.96 9.99 -0.50
C TYR A 8 1.70 8.67 -0.23
N LYS A 9 1.04 7.80 0.54
CA LYS A 9 1.48 6.43 0.77
C LYS A 9 0.28 5.54 1.04
N GLN A 10 0.42 4.25 0.71
CA GLN A 10 -0.49 3.22 1.19
C GLN A 10 0.16 2.52 2.39
N VAL A 11 -0.59 2.35 3.47
CA VAL A 11 -0.15 1.61 4.66
C VAL A 11 -0.98 0.35 4.79
N ILE A 12 -0.32 -0.79 4.96
CA ILE A 12 -0.97 -2.11 5.04
C ILE A 12 -0.62 -2.70 6.40
N ALA A 13 -1.61 -2.82 7.27
CA ALA A 13 -1.45 -3.42 8.60
C ALA A 13 -1.58 -4.95 8.50
N VAL A 14 -0.57 -5.65 9.02
CA VAL A 14 -0.50 -7.11 9.01
C VAL A 14 -0.74 -7.64 10.41
N ARG A 15 -1.78 -8.46 10.57
CA ARG A 15 -2.02 -9.21 11.80
C ARG A 15 -0.89 -10.21 12.06
N THR A 16 -0.16 -10.03 13.15
CA THR A 16 0.93 -10.94 13.56
C THR A 16 0.46 -12.10 14.43
N ASP A 17 -0.73 -12.02 15.01
CA ASP A 17 -1.32 -13.04 15.87
C ASP A 17 -1.81 -14.28 15.12
N LEU A 18 -1.88 -14.20 13.78
CA LEU A 18 -2.29 -15.30 12.91
C LEU A 18 -1.15 -16.26 12.53
N GLU A 19 0.08 -16.01 13.00
CA GLU A 19 1.27 -16.84 12.77
C GLU A 19 1.49 -17.21 11.29
N MET A 20 1.15 -16.29 10.38
CA MET A 20 1.23 -16.53 8.95
C MET A 20 2.67 -16.69 8.47
N SER A 21 2.90 -17.63 7.55
CA SER A 21 4.19 -17.76 6.86
C SER A 21 4.52 -16.49 6.05
N LYS A 22 5.82 -16.23 5.81
CA LYS A 22 6.27 -15.05 5.06
C LYS A 22 5.60 -14.92 3.69
N GLY A 23 5.45 -16.04 2.97
CA GLY A 23 4.76 -16.08 1.68
C GLY A 23 3.28 -15.71 1.81
N LYS A 24 2.60 -16.22 2.85
CA LYS A 24 1.19 -15.91 3.09
C LYS A 24 0.98 -14.45 3.47
N ILE A 25 1.87 -13.88 4.28
CA ILE A 25 1.89 -12.43 4.57
C ILE A 25 2.02 -11.64 3.27
N ALA A 26 2.98 -11.97 2.40
CA ALA A 26 3.20 -11.25 1.16
C ALA A 26 1.95 -11.27 0.24
N VAL A 27 1.30 -12.43 0.10
CA VAL A 27 0.07 -12.57 -0.69
C VAL A 27 -1.08 -11.75 -0.09
N GLN A 28 -1.27 -11.77 1.22
CA GLN A 28 -2.32 -10.98 1.87
C GLN A 28 -2.07 -9.47 1.77
N VAL A 29 -0.80 -9.04 1.91
CA VAL A 29 -0.40 -7.65 1.69
C VAL A 29 -0.69 -7.24 0.23
N ALA A 30 -0.39 -8.11 -0.74
CA ALA A 30 -0.68 -7.85 -2.15
C ALA A 30 -2.20 -7.74 -2.41
N HIS A 31 -3.02 -8.61 -1.82
CA HIS A 31 -4.48 -8.52 -1.90
C HIS A 31 -4.99 -7.19 -1.34
N GLY A 32 -4.59 -6.84 -0.11
CA GLY A 32 -4.98 -5.58 0.52
C GLY A 32 -4.54 -4.35 -0.29
N SER A 33 -3.32 -4.39 -0.82
CA SER A 33 -2.77 -3.36 -1.71
C SER A 33 -3.66 -3.12 -2.94
N VAL A 34 -3.95 -4.18 -3.69
CA VAL A 34 -4.71 -4.09 -4.95
C VAL A 34 -6.15 -3.67 -4.68
N SER A 35 -6.82 -4.28 -3.70
CA SER A 35 -8.20 -3.93 -3.36
C SER A 35 -8.33 -2.46 -2.94
N ALA A 36 -7.47 -1.96 -2.04
CA ALA A 36 -7.53 -0.56 -1.61
C ALA A 36 -7.13 0.42 -2.74
N THR A 37 -6.20 0.03 -3.60
CA THR A 37 -5.83 0.83 -4.78
C THR A 37 -7.00 0.96 -5.74
N GLU A 38 -7.73 -0.12 -6.01
CA GLU A 38 -8.89 -0.11 -6.90
C GLU A 38 -10.03 0.76 -6.34
N GLN A 39 -10.31 0.64 -5.04
CA GLN A 39 -11.27 1.52 -4.36
C GLN A 39 -10.86 3.00 -4.48
N THR A 40 -9.57 3.31 -4.29
CA THR A 40 -9.05 4.68 -4.42
C THR A 40 -9.11 5.16 -5.87
N ARG A 41 -8.85 4.29 -6.85
CA ARG A 41 -8.93 4.61 -8.28
C ARG A 41 -10.35 5.03 -8.68
N VAL A 42 -11.36 4.35 -8.16
CA VAL A 42 -12.78 4.62 -8.45
C VAL A 42 -13.29 5.86 -7.71
N HIS A 43 -12.98 5.99 -6.42
CA HIS A 43 -13.60 7.03 -5.57
C HIS A 43 -12.76 8.29 -5.38
N GLN A 44 -11.44 8.23 -5.58
CA GLN A 44 -10.48 9.31 -5.32
C GLN A 44 -9.39 9.35 -6.39
N GLN A 45 -9.79 9.52 -7.65
CA GLN A 45 -8.90 9.36 -8.81
C GLN A 45 -7.66 10.28 -8.77
N ASP A 46 -7.77 11.51 -8.23
CA ASP A 46 -6.64 12.45 -8.13
C ASP A 46 -5.60 12.00 -7.11
N VAL A 47 -6.06 11.48 -5.96
CA VAL A 47 -5.18 10.87 -4.92
C VAL A 47 -4.46 9.66 -5.51
N TRP A 48 -5.19 8.78 -6.21
CA TRP A 48 -4.61 7.61 -6.87
C TRP A 48 -3.54 8.00 -7.90
N LYS A 49 -3.83 8.96 -8.79
CA LYS A 49 -2.88 9.45 -9.79
C LYS A 49 -1.65 10.11 -9.14
N ALA A 50 -1.84 10.91 -8.09
CA ALA A 50 -0.74 11.56 -7.38
C ALA A 50 0.17 10.55 -6.71
N TRP A 51 -0.39 9.59 -5.97
CA TRP A 51 0.36 8.49 -5.36
C TRP A 51 1.13 7.66 -6.40
N LEU A 52 0.51 7.34 -7.53
CA LEU A 52 1.17 6.60 -8.61
C LEU A 52 2.33 7.39 -9.22
N ARG A 53 2.17 8.70 -9.46
CA ARG A 53 3.24 9.60 -9.94
C ARG A 53 4.39 9.75 -8.96
N GLU A 54 4.11 9.66 -7.67
CA GLU A 54 5.15 9.66 -6.62
C GLU A 54 5.90 8.32 -6.55
N GLY A 55 5.53 7.30 -7.33
CA GLY A 55 6.18 5.99 -7.33
C GLY A 55 5.54 5.02 -6.34
N GLN A 56 4.24 5.18 -6.09
CA GLN A 56 3.37 4.22 -5.41
C GLN A 56 3.91 3.74 -4.07
N LYS A 57 4.34 4.65 -3.19
CA LYS A 57 4.93 4.29 -1.89
C LYS A 57 4.00 3.41 -1.06
N GLN A 58 4.52 2.27 -0.60
CA GLN A 58 3.81 1.33 0.27
C GLN A 58 4.62 1.04 1.54
N VAL A 59 3.94 0.90 2.66
CA VAL A 59 4.56 0.54 3.94
C VAL A 59 3.71 -0.53 4.62
N ALA A 60 4.29 -1.72 4.81
CA ALA A 60 3.69 -2.75 5.64
C ALA A 60 4.05 -2.50 7.11
N VAL A 61 3.05 -2.53 7.99
CA VAL A 61 3.19 -2.41 9.45
C VAL A 61 2.63 -3.64 10.13
N LYS A 62 2.96 -3.81 11.42
CA LYS A 62 2.50 -4.90 12.28
C LYS A 62 1.78 -4.32 13.48
#